data_AF-A0A7H8S7J8-F1
#
_entry.id   AF-A0A7H8S7J8-F1
#
_cell.length_a   1.000
_cell.length_b   1.000
_cell.length_c   1.000
_cell.angle_alpha   90.00
_cell.angle_beta   90.00
_cell.angle_gamma   90.00
#
_symmetry.space_group_name_H-M   'P 1'
#
loop_
_entity.id
_entity.type
_entity.pdbx_description
1 polymer ?
#
loop_
_entity_poly.entity_id
_entity_poly.type
_entity_poly.pdbx_seq_one_letter_code
_entity_poly.pdbx_strand_id
1 'polypeptide(L)' 'MVENLVEDYRTIRDVTVKGIELADQEEDPVTEDMLTEYKASIDANIWMLQAYLGKDPHEGEEE' A
#
# COMPACT_ATOMS: atom_id res chain seq x y z
N MET A 1 -2.70 18.21 -3.75
CA MET A 1 -2.25 18.42 -2.34
C MET A 1 -2.26 17.08 -1.63
N VAL A 2 -1.97 16.99 -0.32
CA VAL A 2 -1.71 15.74 0.42
C VAL A 2 -2.72 14.61 0.16
N GLU A 3 -4.00 14.93 -0.08
CA GLU A 3 -5.01 13.96 -0.51
C GLU A 3 -4.64 13.21 -1.79
N ASN A 4 -4.13 13.89 -2.83
CA ASN A 4 -3.65 13.24 -4.05
C ASN A 4 -2.46 12.33 -3.77
N LEU A 5 -1.61 12.70 -2.80
CA LEU A 5 -0.47 11.86 -2.43
C LEU A 5 -0.93 10.57 -1.75
N VAL A 6 -2.01 10.63 -0.95
CA VAL A 6 -2.66 9.42 -0.39
C VAL A 6 -3.15 8.51 -1.53
N GLU A 7 -3.82 9.07 -2.54
CA GLU A 7 -4.29 8.31 -3.71
C GLU A 7 -3.13 7.71 -4.53
N ASP A 8 -2.02 8.44 -4.68
CA ASP A 8 -0.81 7.92 -5.33
C ASP A 8 -0.23 6.74 -4.54
N TYR A 9 -0.13 6.84 -3.21
CA TYR A 9 0.32 5.73 -2.36
C TYR A 9 -0.61 4.53 -2.42
N ARG A 10 -1.93 4.74 -2.45
CA ARG A 10 -2.93 3.65 -2.65
C ARG A 10 -2.71 2.95 -3.98
N THR A 11 -2.52 3.71 -5.05
CA THR A 11 -2.21 3.15 -6.38
C THR A 11 -0.95 2.27 -6.33
N ILE A 12 0.12 2.73 -5.67
CA ILE A 12 1.37 1.96 -5.53
C ILE A 12 1.16 0.72 -4.65
N ARG A 13 0.40 0.84 -3.54
CA ARG A 13 0.04 -0.28 -2.67
C ARG A 13 -0.67 -1.38 -3.45
N ASP A 14 -1.66 -1.02 -4.24
CA ASP A 14 -2.49 -1.99 -4.96
C ASP A 14 -1.69 -2.71 -6.06
N VAL A 15 -0.79 -1.99 -6.75
CA VAL A 15 0.17 -2.61 -7.66
C VAL A 15 1.16 -3.52 -6.92
N THR A 16 1.60 -3.13 -5.73
CA THR A 16 2.48 -3.95 -4.87
C THR A 16 1.78 -5.25 -4.46
N VAL A 17 0.51 -5.18 -4.06
CA VAL A 17 -0.31 -6.36 -3.72
C VAL A 17 -0.39 -7.31 -4.90
N LYS A 18 -0.66 -6.80 -6.11
CA LYS A 18 -0.63 -7.62 -7.33
C LYS A 18 0.74 -8.24 -7.58
N GLY A 19 1.82 -7.53 -7.26
CA GLY A 19 3.18 -8.05 -7.34
C GLY A 19 3.42 -9.22 -6.38
N ILE A 20 2.91 -9.14 -5.14
CA ILE A 20 2.94 -10.23 -4.15
C ILE A 20 2.23 -11.47 -4.71
N GLU A 21 1.01 -11.30 -5.23
CA GLU A 21 0.22 -12.40 -5.82
C GLU A 21 0.95 -13.07 -7.00
N LEU A 22 1.66 -12.29 -7.82
CA LEU A 22 2.43 -12.83 -8.94
C LEU A 22 3.71 -13.55 -8.47
N ALA A 23 4.39 -13.05 -7.43
CA ALA A 23 5.56 -13.70 -6.87
C ALA A 23 5.20 -15.05 -6.23
N ASP A 24 4.07 -15.11 -5.51
CA ASP A 24 3.53 -16.37 -4.96
C ASP A 24 3.20 -17.37 -6.08
N GLN A 25 2.55 -16.93 -7.17
CA GLN A 25 2.24 -17.79 -8.33
C GLN A 25 3.47 -18.38 -9.02
N GLU A 26 4.59 -17.67 -9.01
CA GLU A 26 5.87 -18.11 -9.59
C GLU A 26 6.76 -18.88 -8.60
N GLU A 27 6.25 -19.17 -7.40
CA GLU A 27 7.00 -19.82 -6.31
C GLU A 27 8.32 -19.06 -5.97
N ASP A 28 8.29 -17.72 -6.00
CA ASP A 28 9.41 -16.83 -5.63
C ASP A 28 9.19 -16.18 -4.25
N PRO A 29 9.45 -16.92 -3.15
CA PRO A 29 9.16 -16.46 -1.79
C PRO A 29 10.02 -15.28 -1.34
N VAL A 30 11.19 -15.07 -1.96
CA VAL A 30 12.08 -13.96 -1.57
C VAL A 30 11.53 -12.64 -2.12
N THR A 31 11.03 -12.64 -3.34
CA THR A 31 10.37 -11.45 -3.92
C THR A 31 9.02 -11.20 -3.25
N GLU A 32 8.25 -12.24 -2.92
CA GLU A 32 7.00 -12.11 -2.18
C GLU A 32 7.21 -11.42 -0.82
N ASP A 33 8.19 -11.87 -0.03
CA ASP A 33 8.51 -11.31 1.29
C ASP A 33 8.97 -9.84 1.18
N MET A 34 9.84 -9.54 0.20
CA MET A 34 10.30 -8.17 -0.07
C MET A 34 9.13 -7.23 -0.38
N LEU A 35 8.19 -7.65 -1.24
CA LEU A 35 7.04 -6.85 -1.60
C LEU A 35 6.05 -6.71 -0.43
N THR A 36 5.95 -7.73 0.43
CA THR A 36 5.15 -7.68 1.66
C THR A 36 5.67 -6.64 2.63
N GLU A 37 6.99 -6.59 2.88
CA GLU A 37 7.61 -5.54 3.70
C GLU A 37 7.42 -4.15 3.08
N TYR A 38 7.59 -4.03 1.76
CA TYR A 38 7.38 -2.77 1.05
C TYR A 38 5.93 -2.28 1.18
N LYS A 39 4.95 -3.17 1.03
CA LYS A 39 3.51 -2.88 1.22
C LYS A 39 3.23 -2.35 2.62
N ALA A 40 3.80 -2.98 3.66
CA ALA A 40 3.65 -2.52 5.04
C ALA A 40 4.19 -1.09 5.25
N SER A 41 5.31 -0.74 4.60
CA SER A 41 5.86 0.62 4.65
C SER A 41 4.95 1.65 3.96
N ILE A 42 4.29 1.26 2.86
CA ILE A 42 3.33 2.11 2.15
C ILE A 42 2.10 2.35 3.02
N ASP A 43 1.54 1.32 3.64
CA ASP A 43 0.38 1.46 4.54
C ASP A 43 0.69 2.43 5.69
N ALA A 44 1.85 2.31 6.31
CA ALA A 44 2.27 3.23 7.37
C ALA A 44 2.33 4.68 6.88
N ASN A 45 2.80 4.91 5.65
CA ASN A 45 2.79 6.25 5.06
C ASN A 45 1.36 6.76 4.82
N ILE A 46 0.46 5.93 4.28
CA ILE A 46 -0.96 6.28 4.11
C ILE A 46 -1.56 6.69 5.46
N TRP A 47 -1.33 5.91 6.52
CA TRP A 47 -1.85 6.19 7.86
C TRP A 47 -1.34 7.53 8.41
N MET A 48 -0.05 7.83 8.24
CA MET A 48 0.53 9.10 8.67
C MET A 48 -0.04 10.30 7.89
N LEU A 49 -0.24 10.14 6.58
CA LEU A 49 -0.80 11.20 5.73
C LEU A 49 -2.29 11.44 6.02
N GLN A 50 -3.07 10.38 6.26
CA GLN A 50 -4.46 10.49 6.69
C GLN A 50 -4.58 11.14 8.07
N ALA A 51 -3.72 10.76 9.01
CA ALA A 51 -3.65 11.40 10.32
C ALA A 51 -3.30 12.89 10.23
N TYR A 52 -2.39 13.27 9.33
CA TYR A 52 -2.08 14.68 9.03
C TYR A 52 -3.30 15.44 8.51
N LEU A 53 -4.18 14.78 7.74
CA LEU A 53 -5.44 15.34 7.23
C LEU A 53 -6.58 15.30 8.25
N GLY A 54 -6.39 14.68 9.42
CA GLY A 54 -7.43 14.50 10.44
C GLY A 54 -8.49 13.45 10.08
N LYS A 55 -8.14 12.49 9.21
CA LYS A 55 -9.02 11.44 8.68
C LYS A 55 -8.71 10.08 9.30
N ASP A 56 -9.66 9.15 9.19
CA ASP A 56 -9.40 7.74 9.49
C ASP A 56 -8.42 7.15 8.46
N PRO A 57 -7.52 6.23 8.86
CA PRO A 57 -6.58 5.58 7.94
C PRO A 57 -7.22 4.98 6.68
N HIS A 58 -8.46 4.48 6.78
CA HIS A 58 -9.18 3.83 5.69
C HIS A 58 -10.23 4.73 5.04
N GLU A 59 -10.31 6.01 5.41
CA GLU A 59 -11.28 6.93 4.84
C GLU A 59 -11.05 7.10 3.33
N GLY A 60 -12.07 6.80 2.52
CA GLY A 60 -12.03 6.87 1.06
C GLY A 60 -11.56 5.60 0.35
N GLU A 61 -11.40 4.48 1.07
CA GLU A 61 -11.23 3.16 0.45
C GLU A 61 -12.61 2.53 0.23
N GLU A 62 -12.85 1.94 -0.94
CA GLU A 62 -14.03 1.09 -1.19
C GLU A 62 -13.80 -0.29 -0.54
N GLU A 63 -14.83 -0.84 0.14
CA GLU A 63 -14.80 -2.18 0.77
C GLU A 63 -14.63 -3.32 -0.25
#